data_AF-A0A2V6T8W0-F1
#
_entry.id   AF-A0A2V6T8W0-F1
#
_cell.length_a   1.000
_cell.length_b   1.000
_cell.length_c   1.000
_cell.angle_alpha   90.00
_cell.angle_beta   90.00
_cell.angle_gamma   90.00
#
_symmetry.space_group_name_H-M   'P 1'
#
loop_
_entity.id
_entity.type
_entity.pdbx_description
1 polymer ?
#
loop_
_entity_poly.entity_id
_entity_poly.type
_entity_poly.pdbx_seq_one_letter_code
_entity_poly.pdbx_strand_id
1 'polypeptide(L)'
;HPKERIEIVGGGAVIALDDFRALTITHNGRRQRYRTWGRDKGHLAELRATVDAVRTGAPEPIPFREAVAGMRATFAIRASLASGEPVAVT
;
A
#
# COMPACT_ATOMS: atom_id res chain seq x y z
N HIS A 1 -11.61 15.16 5.64
CA HIS A 1 -11.54 13.69 5.46
C HIS A 1 -10.10 13.30 5.11
N PRO A 2 -9.51 12.19 5.61
CA PRO A 2 -8.20 11.74 5.15
C PRO A 2 -8.26 11.46 3.64
N LYS A 3 -7.17 11.79 2.93
CA LYS A 3 -7.06 11.56 1.49
C LYS A 3 -6.88 10.07 1.17
N GLU A 4 -6.11 9.39 2.00
CA GLU A 4 -5.81 7.96 1.89
C GLU A 4 -6.03 7.32 3.26
N ARG A 5 -6.63 6.14 3.28
CA ARG A 5 -6.85 5.35 4.48
C ARG A 5 -6.61 3.89 4.18
N ILE A 6 -5.78 3.26 5.00
CA ILE A 6 -5.47 1.84 4.91
C ILE A 6 -6.00 1.18 6.19
N GLU A 7 -6.82 0.14 6.03
CA GLU A 7 -7.28 -0.70 7.13
C GLU A 7 -6.84 -2.14 6.94
N ILE A 8 -6.32 -2.73 8.01
CA ILE A 8 -5.95 -4.14 8.07
C ILE A 8 -6.72 -4.76 9.23
N VAL A 9 -7.51 -5.79 8.94
CA VAL A 9 -8.29 -6.55 9.93
C VAL A 9 -7.84 -8.00 9.88
N GLY A 10 -7.40 -8.54 11.00
CA GLY A 10 -6.93 -9.92 11.09
C GLY A 10 -6.26 -10.24 12.41
N GLY A 11 -6.20 -11.52 12.78
CA GLY A 11 -5.49 -11.98 13.98
C GLY A 11 -5.98 -11.35 15.30
N GLY A 12 -7.25 -10.96 15.39
CA GLY A 12 -7.80 -10.28 16.57
C GLY A 12 -7.44 -8.80 16.70
N ALA A 13 -6.81 -8.22 15.66
CA ALA A 13 -6.42 -6.81 15.61
C ALA A 13 -7.08 -6.06 14.45
N VAL A 14 -7.22 -4.75 14.64
CA VAL A 14 -7.60 -3.78 13.61
C VAL A 14 -6.56 -2.67 13.59
N ILE A 15 -5.92 -2.46 12.44
CA ILE A 15 -4.94 -1.40 12.21
C ILE A 15 -5.52 -0.43 11.19
N ALA A 16 -5.57 0.85 11.55
CA ALA A 16 -5.97 1.92 10.64
C ALA A 16 -4.83 2.94 10.51
N LEU A 17 -4.37 3.19 9.29
CA LEU A 17 -3.42 4.23 8.94
C LEU A 17 -4.14 5.30 8.13
N ASP A 18 -4.23 6.51 8.70
CA ASP A 18 -4.83 7.67 8.05
C ASP A 18 -3.72 8.55 7.49
N ASP A 19 -3.65 8.62 6.16
CA ASP A 19 -2.90 9.61 5.39
C ASP A 19 -1.43 9.73 5.80
N PHE A 20 -0.81 8.59 6.16
CA PHE A 20 0.56 8.45 6.67
C PHE A 20 0.91 9.32 7.89
N ARG A 21 -0.12 9.77 8.63
CA ARG A 21 0.00 10.72 9.74
C ARG A 21 -0.50 10.18 11.07
N ALA A 22 -1.47 9.27 11.03
CA ALA A 22 -2.06 8.72 12.23
C ALA A 22 -2.21 7.20 12.08
N LEU A 23 -1.52 6.45 12.94
CA LEU A 23 -1.66 5.00 13.05
C LEU A 23 -2.48 4.69 14.29
N THR A 24 -3.57 3.94 14.13
CA THR A 24 -4.39 3.42 15.22
C THR A 24 -4.32 1.90 15.20
N ILE A 25 -3.93 1.30 16.31
CA ILE A 25 -3.91 -0.16 16.46
C ILE A 25 -4.90 -0.51 17.57
N THR A 26 -5.86 -1.37 17.29
CA THR A 26 -6.79 -1.92 18.28
C THR A 26 -6.56 -3.43 18.36
N HIS A 27 -6.25 -3.94 19.55
CA HIS A 27 -6.02 -5.36 19.79
C HIS A 27 -6.41 -5.72 21.23
N ASN A 28 -7.15 -6.82 21.42
CA ASN A 28 -7.63 -7.26 22.74
C ASN A 28 -8.32 -6.15 23.55
N GLY A 29 -9.19 -5.36 22.90
CA GLY A 29 -9.91 -4.24 23.52
C GLY A 29 -9.06 -3.02 23.87
N ARG A 30 -7.74 -3.07 23.66
CA ARG A 30 -6.83 -1.94 23.88
C ARG A 30 -6.59 -1.19 22.58
N ARG A 31 -6.56 0.14 22.66
CA ARG A 31 -6.30 1.03 21.52
C ARG A 31 -5.03 1.83 21.76
N GLN A 32 -4.11 1.78 20.80
CA GLN A 32 -2.91 2.60 20.73
C GLN A 32 -3.01 3.54 19.54
N ARG A 33 -2.48 4.75 19.70
CA ARG A 33 -2.48 5.77 18.64
C ARG A 33 -1.13 6.46 18.55
N TYR A 34 -0.59 6.52 17.35
CA TYR A 34 0.66 7.20 17.01
C TYR A 34 0.35 8.31 16.01
N ARG A 35 1.01 9.47 16.16
CA ARG A 35 0.82 10.61 15.28
C ARG A 35 2.15 11.25 14.90
N THR A 36 2.25 11.68 13.65
CA THR A 36 3.38 12.46 13.13
C THR A 36 2.87 13.81 12.61
N TRP A 37 3.74 14.81 12.59
CA TRP A 37 3.43 16.13 12.03
C TRP A 37 3.58 16.16 10.50
N GLY A 38 4.54 15.38 9.97
CA GLY A 38 4.81 15.25 8.55
C GLY A 38 3.96 14.19 7.86
N ARG A 39 3.91 14.22 6.53
CA ARG A 39 3.37 13.13 5.71
C ARG A 39 4.52 12.55 4.91
N ASP A 40 5.12 11.49 5.44
CA ASP A 40 6.11 10.75 4.67
C ASP A 40 5.41 9.64 3.88
N LYS A 41 5.25 9.87 2.57
CA LYS A 41 4.71 8.86 1.64
C LYS A 41 5.80 7.98 1.02
N GLY A 42 7.06 8.19 1.40
CA GLY A 42 8.18 7.41 0.90
C GLY A 42 8.76 7.87 -0.44
N HIS A 43 8.28 8.95 -1.06
CA HIS A 43 8.78 9.39 -2.40
C HIS A 43 10.31 9.54 -2.46
N LEU A 44 10.90 10.17 -1.43
CA LEU A 44 12.35 10.37 -1.39
C LEU A 44 13.10 9.05 -1.16
N ALA A 45 12.52 8.14 -0.37
CA ALA A 45 13.09 6.82 -0.14
C ALA A 45 13.06 5.95 -1.41
N GLU A 46 11.94 5.98 -2.14
CA GLU A 46 11.78 5.30 -3.43
C GLU A 46 12.80 5.78 -4.47
N LEU A 47 12.97 7.10 -4.62
CA LEU A 47 13.95 7.67 -5.56
C LEU A 47 15.38 7.27 -5.20
N ARG A 48 15.74 7.31 -3.90
CA ARG A 48 17.06 6.88 -3.44
C ARG A 48 17.31 5.42 -3.75
N ALA A 49 16.37 4.54 -3.38
CA ALA A 49 16.47 3.11 -3.65
C ALA A 49 16.62 2.82 -5.15
N THR A 50 15.88 3.55 -6.00
CA THR A 50 15.95 3.40 -7.45
C THR A 50 17.31 3.83 -8.00
N VAL A 51 17.81 4.99 -7.60
CA VAL A 51 19.13 5.48 -8.02
C VAL A 51 20.23 4.53 -7.57
N ASP A 52 20.16 4.04 -6.33
CA ASP A 52 21.15 3.11 -5.79
C ASP A 52 21.15 1.78 -6.54
N ALA A 53 19.97 1.22 -6.86
CA ALA A 53 19.84 0.01 -7.68
C ALA A 53 20.50 0.17 -9.05
N VAL A 54 20.24 1.30 -9.73
CA VAL A 54 20.84 1.60 -11.05
C VAL A 54 22.36 1.76 -10.96
N ARG A 55 22.86 2.44 -9.92
CA ARG A 55 24.30 2.72 -9.77
C ARG A 55 25.12 1.48 -9.41
N THR A 56 24.54 0.58 -8.62
CA THR A 56 25.27 -0.55 -8.03
C THR A 56 24.96 -1.88 -8.71
N GLY A 57 23.93 -1.95 -9.55
CA GLY A 57 23.41 -3.20 -10.07
C GLY A 57 22.67 -4.04 -9.01
N ALA A 58 22.27 -3.43 -7.89
CA ALA A 58 21.43 -4.10 -6.91
C ALA A 58 20.03 -4.42 -7.48
N PRO A 59 19.29 -5.38 -6.89
CA PRO A 59 17.95 -5.72 -7.35
C PRO A 59 17.02 -4.50 -7.39
N GLU A 60 16.05 -4.52 -8.30
CA GLU A 60 15.09 -3.45 -8.42
C GLU A 60 14.28 -3.27 -7.10
N PRO A 61 14.01 -2.02 -6.65
CA PRO A 61 13.27 -1.78 -5.41
C PRO A 61 11.84 -2.33 -5.42
N ILE A 62 11.24 -2.41 -6.61
CA ILE A 62 9.95 -3.04 -6.87
C ILE A 62 10.17 -4.01 -8.03
N PRO A 63 10.07 -5.33 -7.81
CA PRO A 63 10.21 -6.32 -8.86
C PRO A 63 9.28 -6.08 -10.04
N PHE A 64 9.78 -6.19 -11.27
CA PHE A 64 8.97 -5.93 -12.47
C PHE A 64 7.66 -6.76 -12.50
N ARG A 65 7.74 -8.02 -12.05
CA ARG A 65 6.58 -8.92 -11.94
C ARG A 65 5.48 -8.37 -11.01
N GLU A 66 5.85 -7.66 -9.94
CA GLU A 66 4.91 -7.08 -8.99
C GLU A 66 4.22 -5.85 -9.58
N ALA A 67 4.95 -5.00 -10.30
CA ALA A 67 4.38 -3.90 -11.05
C ALA A 67 3.38 -4.39 -12.12
N VAL A 68 3.72 -5.46 -12.83
CA VAL A 68 2.82 -6.12 -13.81
C VAL A 68 1.58 -6.68 -13.11
N ALA A 69 1.71 -7.30 -11.94
CA ALA A 69 0.57 -7.81 -11.17
C ALA A 69 -0.41 -6.68 -10.78
N GLY A 70 0.12 -5.51 -10.37
CA GLY A 70 -0.71 -4.33 -10.08
C GLY A 70 -1.49 -3.84 -11.31
N MET A 71 -0.87 -3.85 -12.49
CA MET A 71 -1.56 -3.48 -13.74
C MET A 71 -2.60 -4.53 -14.16
N ARG A 72 -2.32 -5.82 -13.99
CA ARG A 72 -3.28 -6.91 -14.25
C ARG A 72 -4.52 -6.75 -13.37
N ALA A 73 -4.35 -6.48 -12.09
CA ALA A 73 -5.45 -6.17 -11.18
C ALA A 73 -6.25 -4.94 -11.65
N THR A 74 -5.57 -3.88 -12.10
CA THR A 74 -6.21 -2.68 -12.66
C THR A 74 -7.08 -2.99 -13.88
N PHE A 75 -6.63 -3.85 -14.79
CA PHE A 75 -7.43 -4.27 -15.94
C PHE A 75 -8.59 -5.17 -15.54
N ALA A 76 -8.39 -6.11 -14.62
CA ALA A 76 -9.46 -6.97 -14.10
C ALA A 76 -10.57 -6.15 -13.42
N ILE A 77 -10.22 -5.10 -12.65
CA ILE A 77 -11.18 -4.16 -12.07
C ILE A 77 -12.03 -3.50 -13.17
N ARG A 78 -11.41 -3.00 -14.24
CA ARG A 78 -12.15 -2.38 -15.35
C ARG A 78 -13.08 -3.36 -16.05
N ALA A 79 -12.63 -4.59 -16.28
CA ALA A 79 -13.46 -5.63 -16.89
C ALA A 79 -14.65 -6.00 -15.99
N SER A 80 -14.42 -6.18 -14.69
CA SER A 80 -15.46 -6.49 -13.71
C SER A 80 -16.52 -5.38 -13.60
N LEU A 81 -16.09 -4.11 -13.63
CA LEU A 81 -17.03 -2.98 -13.65
C LEU A 81 -17.89 -2.94 -14.92
N ALA A 82 -17.33 -3.34 -16.07
CA ALA A 82 -18.06 -3.34 -17.34
C ALA A 82 -19.06 -4.50 -17.46
N SER A 83 -18.71 -5.69 -16.92
CA SER A 83 -19.58 -6.87 -16.97
C SER A 83 -20.56 -6.97 -15.81
N GLY A 84 -20.27 -6.32 -14.67
CA GLY A 84 -21.01 -6.52 -13.42
C GLY A 84 -20.67 -7.83 -12.70
N GLU A 85 -19.69 -8.59 -13.19
CA GLU A 85 -19.33 -9.92 -12.69
C GLU A 85 -17.92 -9.96 -12.09
N PRO A 86 -17.62 -10.88 -11.15
CA PRO A 86 -16.26 -11.10 -10.68
C PRO A 86 -15.31 -11.54 -11.82
N VAL A 87 -14.13 -10.93 -11.89
CA VAL A 87 -13.06 -11.29 -12.84
C VAL A 87 -11.82 -11.72 -12.09
N ALA A 88 -11.31 -12.92 -12.39
CA ALA A 88 -10.08 -13.43 -11.79
C ALA A 88 -8.87 -12.62 -12.28
N VAL A 89 -7.98 -12.24 -11.34
CA VAL A 89 -6.67 -11.68 -11.68
C VAL A 89 -5.75 -12.85 -12.02
N THR A 90 -5.39 -12.97 -13.29
CA THR A 90 -4.47 -14.00 -13.82
C THR A 90 -3.20 -13.37 -14.34
#